data_AF-A0A7J3TMP1-F1
#
_entry.id   AF-A0A7J3TMP1-F1
#
_cell.length_a   1.000
_cell.length_b   1.000
_cell.length_c   1.000
_cell.angle_alpha   90.00
_cell.angle_beta   90.00
_cell.angle_gamma   90.00
#
_symmetry.space_group_name_H-M   'P 1'
#
loop_
_entity.id
_entity.type
_entity.pdbx_description
1 polymer ?
#
loop_
_entity_poly.entity_id
_entity_poly.type
_entity_poly.pdbx_seq_one_letter_code
_entity_poly.pdbx_strand_id
1 'polypeptide(L)'
;MTYFFLLMDFASIEQKWQERWYNSRIYEARKEKGKKFFIHFAYPGISGYLHVGHMRGFTYADIIARYMRMNGYDVIFPAGFHATGLPAVSLAKKVARGDEDTI
;
A
#
# COMPACT_ATOMS: atom_id res chain seq x y z
N MET A 1 -31.69 3.04 -9.23
CA MET A 1 -30.36 2.61 -8.71
C MET A 1 -29.18 3.17 -9.49
N THR A 2 -29.29 3.46 -10.80
CA THR A 2 -28.19 3.97 -11.63
C THR A 2 -27.72 5.40 -11.32
N TYR A 3 -28.59 6.27 -10.80
CA TYR A 3 -28.23 7.67 -10.46
C TYR A 3 -27.49 7.83 -9.13
N PHE A 4 -27.52 6.81 -8.25
CA PHE A 4 -26.93 6.92 -6.91
C PHE A 4 -25.39 6.91 -6.97
N PHE A 5 -24.81 6.12 -7.87
CA PHE A 5 -23.35 6.08 -8.08
C PHE A 5 -22.80 7.34 -8.75
N LEU A 6 -23.61 8.04 -9.56
CA LEU A 6 -23.22 9.29 -10.23
C LEU A 6 -23.11 10.48 -9.28
N LEU A 7 -23.74 10.40 -8.10
CA LEU A 7 -23.72 11.47 -7.08
C LEU A 7 -22.70 11.23 -5.98
N MET A 8 -22.06 10.05 -5.95
CA MET A 8 -21.17 9.67 -4.86
C MET A 8 -19.75 10.11 -5.16
N ASP A 9 -19.25 11.04 -4.36
CA ASP A 9 -17.86 11.47 -4.41
C ASP A 9 -16.96 10.46 -3.67
N PHE A 10 -16.45 9.49 -4.42
CA PHE A 10 -15.53 8.47 -3.90
C PHE A 10 -14.25 9.08 -3.36
N ALA A 11 -13.71 10.12 -3.99
CA ALA A 11 -12.46 10.74 -3.57
C ALA A 11 -12.60 11.36 -2.18
N SER A 12 -13.68 12.11 -1.93
CA SER A 12 -13.97 12.66 -0.60
C SER A 12 -14.19 11.58 0.46
N ILE A 13 -14.86 10.48 0.12
CA ILE A 13 -15.07 9.36 1.04
C ILE A 13 -13.74 8.68 1.39
N GLU A 14 -12.90 8.40 0.39
CA GLU A 14 -11.59 7.79 0.58
C GLU A 14 -10.68 8.67 1.43
N GLN A 15 -10.57 9.96 1.10
CA GLN A 15 -9.75 10.91 1.85
C GLN A 15 -10.17 10.99 3.32
N LYS A 16 -11.48 11.12 3.58
CA LYS A 16 -12.03 11.15 4.95
C LYS A 16 -11.58 9.95 5.79
N TRP A 17 -11.61 8.74 5.21
CA TRP A 17 -11.25 7.53 5.95
C TRP A 17 -9.74 7.34 6.06
N GLN A 18 -8.97 7.67 5.02
CA GLN A 18 -7.50 7.64 5.05
C GLN A 18 -6.96 8.55 6.16
N GLU A 19 -7.45 9.81 6.24
CA GLU A 19 -7.08 10.76 7.29
C GLU A 19 -7.47 10.24 8.68
N ARG A 20 -8.68 9.72 8.83
CA ARG A 20 -9.14 9.17 10.11
C ARG A 20 -8.28 7.99 10.57
N TRP A 21 -7.93 7.07 9.67
CA TRP A 21 -7.09 5.91 9.99
C TRP A 21 -5.67 6.32 10.34
N TYR A 22 -5.10 7.29 9.61
CA TYR A 22 -3.78 7.83 9.89
C TYR A 22 -3.74 8.48 11.28
N ASN A 23 -4.66 9.39 11.57
CA ASN A 23 -4.73 10.12 12.84
C ASN A 23 -4.98 9.21 14.04
N SER A 24 -5.77 8.13 13.86
CA SER A 24 -6.06 7.16 14.92
C SER A 24 -5.00 6.08 15.11
N ARG A 25 -3.99 6.03 14.23
CA ARG A 25 -2.86 5.08 14.31
C ARG A 25 -3.30 3.61 14.41
N ILE A 26 -4.45 3.27 13.82
CA ILE A 26 -5.07 1.93 13.95
C ILE A 26 -4.25 0.80 13.31
N TYR A 27 -3.26 1.13 12.50
CA TYR A 27 -2.36 0.18 11.83
C TYR A 27 -0.97 0.11 12.45
N GLU A 28 -0.68 0.89 13.50
CA GLU A 28 0.56 0.75 14.27
C GLU A 28 0.50 -0.52 15.13
N ALA A 29 1.44 -1.43 14.88
CA ALA A 29 1.57 -2.64 15.69
C ALA A 29 2.03 -2.30 17.11
N ARG A 30 1.49 -3.02 18.09
CA ARG A 30 1.73 -2.74 19.52
C ARG A 30 2.57 -3.84 20.12
N LYS A 31 3.54 -3.49 20.98
CA LYS A 31 4.37 -4.49 21.69
C LYS A 31 3.63 -5.13 22.89
N GLU A 32 2.35 -5.44 22.72
CA GLU A 32 1.52 -6.03 23.78
C GLU A 32 1.71 -7.55 23.87
N LYS A 33 1.37 -8.13 25.02
CA LYS A 33 1.33 -9.59 25.19
C LYS A 33 0.04 -10.10 24.53
N GLY A 34 0.13 -11.08 23.63
CA GLY A 34 -1.03 -11.60 22.93
C GLY A 34 -0.71 -12.35 21.65
N LYS A 35 -1.76 -12.59 20.84
CA LYS A 35 -1.65 -13.23 19.52
C LYS A 35 -0.98 -12.26 18.53
N LYS A 36 0.04 -12.73 17.82
CA LYS A 36 0.82 -11.94 16.86
C LYS A 36 0.66 -12.49 15.45
N PHE A 37 0.63 -11.60 14.47
CA PHE A 37 0.58 -11.99 13.07
C PHE A 37 1.46 -11.06 12.24
N PHE A 38 2.37 -11.65 11.47
CA PHE A 38 3.21 -10.93 10.53
C PHE A 38 2.80 -11.33 9.11
N ILE A 39 2.55 -10.35 8.27
CA ILE A 39 2.29 -10.55 6.85
C ILE A 39 3.05 -9.51 6.05
N HIS A 40 3.51 -9.90 4.88
CA HIS A 40 4.30 -9.04 4.01
C HIS A 40 3.99 -9.37 2.56
N PHE A 41 3.93 -8.33 1.74
CA PHE A 41 3.94 -8.44 0.29
C PHE A 41 5.27 -7.89 -0.21
N ALA A 42 5.93 -8.61 -1.12
CA ALA A 42 7.26 -8.27 -1.62
C ALA A 42 7.35 -6.79 -1.99
N TYR A 43 8.32 -6.08 -1.40
CA TYR A 43 8.43 -4.64 -1.60
C TYR A 43 8.61 -4.32 -3.09
N PRO A 44 7.81 -3.39 -3.64
CA PRO A 44 7.95 -3.01 -5.03
C PRO A 44 9.34 -2.41 -5.27
N GLY A 45 9.91 -2.75 -6.42
CA GLY A 45 11.12 -2.11 -6.91
C GLY A 45 10.84 -0.66 -7.30
N ILE A 46 11.88 0.18 -7.22
CA ILE A 46 11.81 1.59 -7.65
C ILE A 46 12.21 1.78 -9.12
N SER A 47 11.95 0.77 -9.96
CA SER A 47 12.33 0.77 -11.37
C SER A 47 11.25 1.33 -12.31
N GLY A 48 10.14 1.82 -11.74
CA GLY A 48 9.02 2.41 -12.47
C GLY A 48 7.82 2.64 -11.55
N TYR A 49 6.65 2.93 -12.15
CA TYR A 49 5.40 3.16 -11.41
C TYR A 49 4.69 1.87 -11.01
N LEU A 50 3.87 1.95 -9.95
CA LEU A 50 3.01 0.85 -9.53
C LEU A 50 1.83 0.69 -10.50
N HIS A 51 1.78 -0.43 -11.21
CA HIS A 51 0.62 -0.83 -12.01
C HIS A 51 -0.40 -1.69 -11.21
N VAL A 52 -1.58 -1.94 -11.79
CA VAL A 52 -2.69 -2.73 -11.19
C VAL A 52 -2.31 -4.12 -10.70
N GLY A 53 -1.29 -4.75 -11.29
CA GLY A 53 -0.71 -6.00 -10.78
C GLY A 53 -0.16 -5.89 -9.35
N HIS A 54 0.46 -4.76 -8.98
CA HIS A 54 0.91 -4.52 -7.60
C HIS A 54 -0.29 -4.38 -6.66
N MET A 55 -1.32 -3.64 -7.09
CA MET A 55 -2.56 -3.46 -6.33
C MET A 55 -3.14 -4.82 -5.92
N ARG A 56 -3.24 -5.79 -6.84
CA ARG A 56 -3.76 -7.14 -6.53
C ARG A 56 -3.02 -7.80 -5.36
N GLY A 57 -1.69 -7.75 -5.38
CA GLY A 57 -0.87 -8.36 -4.34
C GLY A 57 -1.03 -7.68 -2.97
N PHE A 58 -0.99 -6.34 -2.96
CA PHE A 58 -1.24 -5.57 -1.74
C PHE A 58 -2.65 -5.78 -1.19
N THR A 59 -3.67 -5.85 -2.04
CA THR A 59 -5.07 -6.05 -1.63
C THR A 59 -5.27 -7.39 -0.92
N TYR A 60 -4.69 -8.49 -1.40
CA TYR A 60 -4.81 -9.78 -0.70
C TYR A 60 -4.16 -9.74 0.67
N ALA A 61 -2.96 -9.17 0.79
CA ALA A 61 -2.28 -9.04 2.08
C ALA A 61 -3.06 -8.12 3.04
N ASP A 62 -3.61 -7.01 2.54
CA ASP A 62 -4.41 -6.06 3.35
C ASP A 62 -5.70 -6.70 3.88
N ILE A 63 -6.42 -7.47 3.05
CA ILE A 63 -7.63 -8.20 3.47
C ILE A 63 -7.31 -9.15 4.63
N ILE A 64 -6.23 -9.94 4.50
CA ILE A 64 -5.81 -10.87 5.54
C ILE A 64 -5.40 -10.10 6.80
N ALA A 65 -4.62 -9.01 6.66
CA ALA A 65 -4.20 -8.19 7.79
C ALA A 65 -5.39 -7.61 8.57
N ARG A 66 -6.41 -7.09 7.86
CA ARG A 66 -7.65 -6.58 8.47
C ARG A 66 -8.43 -7.69 9.17
N TYR A 67 -8.58 -8.85 8.53
CA TYR A 67 -9.24 -10.01 9.12
C TYR A 67 -8.54 -10.45 10.42
N MET A 68 -7.20 -10.52 10.43
CA MET A 68 -6.46 -10.90 11.63
C MET A 68 -6.58 -9.87 12.76
N ARG A 69 -6.59 -8.56 12.45
CA ARG A 69 -6.87 -7.51 13.45
C ARG A 69 -8.27 -7.66 14.05
N MET A 70 -9.28 -7.96 13.23
CA MET A 70 -10.66 -8.23 13.70
C MET A 70 -10.75 -9.46 14.62
N ASN A 71 -9.84 -10.43 14.47
CA ASN A 71 -9.71 -11.61 15.33
C ASN A 71 -8.83 -11.38 16.57
N GLY A 72 -8.47 -10.12 16.87
CA GLY A 72 -7.70 -9.75 18.07
C GLY A 72 -6.21 -10.06 17.99
N TYR A 73 -5.65 -10.22 16.78
CA TYR A 73 -4.20 -10.30 16.59
C TYR A 73 -3.58 -8.90 16.57
N ASP A 74 -2.41 -8.77 17.17
CA ASP A 74 -1.48 -7.68 16.88
C ASP A 74 -0.78 -7.97 15.53
N VAL A 75 -1.05 -7.11 14.53
CA VAL A 75 -0.67 -7.36 13.14
C VAL A 75 0.40 -6.37 12.67
N ILE A 76 1.53 -6.91 12.24
CA ILE A 76 2.56 -6.17 11.51
C ILE A 76 2.38 -6.46 10.02
N PHE A 77 1.99 -5.43 9.25
CA PHE A 77 1.99 -5.45 7.79
C PHE A 77 2.78 -4.24 7.28
N PRO A 78 4.10 -4.39 7.08
CA PRO A 78 4.96 -3.27 6.74
C PRO A 78 4.93 -2.98 5.23
N ALA A 79 5.09 -1.72 4.88
CA ALA A 79 5.33 -1.26 3.52
C ALA A 79 6.78 -0.73 3.39
N GLY A 80 7.33 -0.81 2.18
CA GLY A 80 8.71 -0.45 1.90
C GLY A 80 9.02 -0.57 0.42
N PHE A 81 10.28 -0.31 0.07
CA PHE A 81 10.77 -0.33 -1.31
C PHE A 81 11.99 -1.24 -1.46
N HIS A 82 12.05 -2.00 -2.54
CA HIS A 82 13.24 -2.75 -2.93
C HIS A 82 14.11 -1.86 -3.82
N ALA A 83 14.94 -1.04 -3.19
CA ALA A 83 15.74 -0.02 -3.87
C ALA A 83 17.08 -0.52 -4.45
N THR A 84 17.43 -1.79 -4.23
CA THR A 84 18.69 -2.36 -4.68
C THR A 84 18.58 -2.95 -6.09
N GLY A 85 19.73 -3.09 -6.74
CA GLY A 85 19.86 -3.78 -8.03
C GLY A 85 19.85 -2.86 -9.26
N LEU A 86 20.16 -3.48 -10.41
CA LEU A 86 20.28 -2.80 -11.70
C LEU A 86 19.00 -2.08 -12.17
N PRO A 87 17.77 -2.57 -11.90
CA PRO A 87 16.56 -1.88 -12.35
C PRO A 87 16.43 -0.44 -11.84
N ALA A 88 16.75 -0.20 -10.56
CA ALA A 88 16.73 1.14 -9.97
C ALA A 88 17.78 2.07 -10.62
N VAL A 89 19.00 1.55 -10.82
CA VAL A 89 20.10 2.30 -11.48
C VAL A 89 19.76 2.60 -12.94
N SER A 90 19.12 1.66 -13.64
CA SER A 90 18.69 1.84 -15.04
C SER A 90 17.67 2.96 -15.16
N LEU A 91 16.64 2.97 -14.31
CA LEU A 91 15.65 4.05 -14.28
C LEU A 91 16.32 5.40 -13.99
N ALA A 92 17.16 5.47 -12.97
CA ALA A 92 17.86 6.71 -12.61
C ALA A 92 18.69 7.27 -13.79
N LYS A 93 19.35 6.40 -14.56
CA LYS A 93 20.12 6.81 -15.75
C LYS A 93 19.22 7.32 -16.88
N LYS A 94 18.03 6.75 -17.08
CA LYS A 94 17.08 7.23 -18.08
C LYS A 94 16.56 8.62 -17.72
N VAL A 95 16.16 8.82 -16.46
CA VAL A 95 15.74 10.13 -15.93
C VAL A 95 16.85 11.17 -16.10
N ALA A 96 18.10 10.83 -15.75
CA ALA A 96 19.23 11.73 -15.90
C ALA A 96 19.53 12.13 -17.36
N ARG A 97 19.11 11.33 -18.34
CA ARG A 97 19.28 11.62 -19.78
C ARG A 97 18.15 12.44 -20.38
N GLY A 98 17.07 12.71 -19.63
CA GLY A 98 15.91 13.38 -20.19
C GLY A 98 15.10 12.48 -21.14
N ASP A 99 15.08 11.17 -20.90
CA ASP A 99 14.35 10.21 -21.76
C ASP A 99 12.83 10.47 -21.71
N GLU A 100 12.26 10.97 -22.82
CA GLU A 100 10.84 11.38 -22.92
C GLU A 100 9.86 10.23 -22.64
N ASP A 101 10.23 8.99 -22.94
CA ASP A 101 9.37 7.82 -22.67
C ASP A 101 9.34 7.44 -21.17
N THR A 102 10.24 8.02 -20.37
CA THR A 102 10.42 7.72 -18.94
C THR A 102 9.93 8.85 -18.02
N ILE A 103 9.90 10.09 -18.51
CA ILE A 103 9.59 11.32 -17.73
C ILE A 103 8.13 11.71 -17.89
#